data_AF-A0A454VYH2-F1
#
_entry.id   AF-A0A454VYH2-F1
#
_cell.length_a   1.000
_cell.length_b   1.000
_cell.length_c   1.000
_cell.angle_alpha   90.00
_cell.angle_beta   90.00
_cell.angle_gamma   90.00
#
_symmetry.space_group_name_H-M   'P 1'
#
loop_
_entity.id
_entity.type
_entity.pdbx_description
1 polymer ?
#
loop_
_entity_poly.entity_id
_entity_poly.type
_entity_poly.pdbx_seq_one_letter_code
_entity_poly.pdbx_strand_id
1 'polypeptide(L)'
;MTRLLKDLARPDRHRPGPTYREVGATRTPDALPEGYHHLRYSTVVGHGRAAFTTAGTAVTAWRMHRRSGAGLLADADHAGPGVRVEVSAGVGRFRIAVPCAVIWTA
;
A
#
# COMPACT_ATOMS: atom_id res chain seq x y z
N MET A 1 10.71 -7.57 -26.59
CA MET A 1 10.16 -6.22 -26.32
C MET A 1 9.74 -6.00 -24.85
N THR A 2 10.19 -6.83 -23.91
CA THR A 2 9.79 -6.81 -22.48
C THR A 2 10.78 -6.05 -21.59
N ARG A 3 11.84 -5.46 -22.19
CA ARG A 3 12.97 -4.85 -21.48
C ARG A 3 12.87 -3.33 -21.32
N LEU A 4 11.91 -2.66 -21.97
CA LEU A 4 11.79 -1.18 -21.95
C LEU A 4 10.85 -0.62 -20.86
N LEU A 5 10.04 -1.45 -20.21
CA LEU A 5 9.17 -1.02 -19.10
C LEU A 5 9.89 -0.98 -17.75
N LYS A 6 11.12 -1.52 -17.68
CA LYS A 6 11.96 -1.47 -16.48
C LYS A 6 12.59 -0.09 -16.28
N ASP A 7 12.70 0.72 -17.33
CA ASP A 7 13.28 2.08 -17.29
C ASP A 7 12.34 3.14 -16.69
N LEU A 8 11.09 2.80 -16.37
CA LEU A 8 10.18 3.66 -15.61
C LEU A 8 10.24 3.42 -14.10
N ALA A 9 10.96 2.39 -13.65
CA ALA A 9 11.49 2.37 -12.30
C ALA A 9 12.66 3.38 -12.26
N ARG A 10 12.36 4.67 -12.41
CA ARG A 10 13.35 5.74 -12.26
C ARG A 10 13.73 5.75 -10.77
N PRO A 11 14.90 5.20 -10.38
CA PRO A 11 15.39 5.42 -9.04
C PRO A 11 15.67 6.91 -8.96
N ASP A 12 15.36 7.53 -7.83
CA ASP A 12 15.54 8.97 -7.56
C ASP A 12 14.45 9.93 -8.07
N ARG A 13 13.18 9.51 -8.07
CA ARG A 13 12.14 10.50 -7.75
C ARG A 13 12.17 10.74 -6.25
N HIS A 14 12.55 11.94 -5.82
CA HIS A 14 12.23 12.45 -4.50
C HIS A 14 10.72 12.25 -4.28
N ARG A 15 10.34 11.23 -3.51
CA ARG A 15 8.95 10.97 -3.17
C ARG A 15 8.62 11.88 -1.99
N PRO A 16 7.84 12.95 -2.19
CA PRO A 16 7.50 13.87 -1.11
C PRO A 16 6.75 13.12 -0.01
N GLY A 17 6.84 13.67 1.21
CA GLY A 17 6.04 13.18 2.33
C GLY A 17 4.54 13.33 2.08
N PRO A 18 3.70 12.76 2.97
CA PRO A 18 2.25 12.95 2.91
C PRO A 18 1.90 14.44 2.90
N THR A 19 0.91 14.81 2.09
CA THR A 19 0.49 16.22 1.88
C THR A 19 -0.65 16.66 2.78
N TYR A 20 -1.09 15.79 3.69
CA TYR A 20 -2.20 16.01 4.62
C TYR A 20 -1.69 15.90 6.07
N ARG A 21 -2.40 16.53 7.02
CA ARG A 21 -1.94 16.62 8.42
C ARG A 21 -2.24 15.37 9.23
N GLU A 22 -3.31 14.66 8.89
CA GLU A 22 -3.89 13.57 9.68
C GLU A 22 -3.15 12.24 9.48
N VAL A 23 -1.82 12.29 9.43
CA VAL A 23 -0.94 11.14 9.20
C VAL A 23 -1.09 10.14 10.35
N GLY A 24 -1.61 8.95 10.04
CA GLY A 24 -1.76 7.88 11.02
C GLY A 24 -3.00 7.97 11.89
N ALA A 25 -3.98 8.78 11.51
CA ALA A 25 -5.29 8.84 12.17
C ALA A 25 -6.00 7.47 12.24
N THR A 26 -5.72 6.57 11.29
CA THR A 26 -6.31 5.21 11.27
C THR A 26 -5.83 4.29 12.39
N ARG A 27 -4.84 4.69 13.19
CA ARG A 27 -4.43 3.96 14.41
C ARG A 27 -5.49 4.01 15.52
N THR A 28 -6.31 5.06 15.51
CA THR A 28 -7.38 5.29 16.49
C THR A 28 -8.71 5.38 15.75
N PRO A 29 -9.33 4.23 15.42
CA PRO A 29 -10.51 4.20 14.53
C PRO A 29 -11.74 4.92 15.09
N ASP A 30 -11.81 5.14 16.40
CA ASP A 30 -12.94 5.83 17.05
C ASP A 30 -12.88 7.37 16.93
N ALA A 31 -11.78 7.93 16.39
CA ALA A 31 -11.56 9.37 16.27
C ALA A 31 -11.02 9.75 14.88
N LEU A 32 -11.72 9.34 13.81
CA LEU A 32 -11.33 9.70 12.46
C LEU A 32 -11.66 11.18 12.15
N PRO A 33 -10.76 11.92 11.46
CA PRO A 33 -10.97 13.33 11.15
C PRO A 33 -12.16 13.56 10.21
N GLU A 34 -12.92 14.63 10.46
CA GLU A 34 -14.02 15.05 9.59
C GLU A 34 -13.53 15.44 8.18
N GLY A 35 -14.47 15.49 7.22
CA GLY A 35 -14.19 15.90 5.83
C GLY A 35 -13.63 14.79 4.93
N TYR A 36 -13.44 13.58 5.44
CA TYR A 36 -13.00 12.42 4.67
C TYR A 36 -14.14 11.42 4.44
N HIS A 37 -14.08 10.69 3.34
CA HIS A 37 -14.92 9.51 3.14
C HIS A 37 -14.34 8.33 3.93
N HIS A 38 -14.95 8.00 5.06
CA HIS A 38 -14.55 6.86 5.88
C HIS A 38 -15.15 5.55 5.34
N LEU A 39 -14.31 4.52 5.22
CA LEU A 39 -14.74 3.17 4.85
C LEU A 39 -14.36 2.18 5.95
N ARG A 40 -15.34 1.46 6.47
CA ARG A 40 -15.14 0.31 7.37
C ARG A 40 -15.73 -0.93 6.72
N TYR A 41 -14.87 -1.87 6.37
CA TYR A 41 -15.26 -3.16 5.81
C TYR A 41 -14.55 -4.26 6.57
N SER A 42 -15.28 -5.34 6.87
CA SER A 42 -14.72 -6.51 7.54
C SER A 42 -15.27 -7.77 6.89
N THR A 43 -14.40 -8.76 6.72
CA THR A 43 -14.75 -10.07 6.20
C THR A 43 -13.87 -11.13 6.84
N VAL A 44 -14.41 -12.33 7.03
CA VAL A 44 -13.67 -13.43 7.64
C VAL A 44 -12.79 -14.08 6.56
N VAL A 45 -11.47 -14.05 6.78
CA VAL A 45 -10.46 -14.63 5.87
C VAL A 45 -9.91 -15.98 6.36
N GLY A 46 -10.35 -16.46 7.52
CA GLY A 46 -9.94 -17.72 8.13
C GLY A 46 -10.02 -17.68 9.66
N HIS A 47 -9.68 -18.80 10.31
CA HIS A 47 -9.77 -18.96 11.77
C HIS A 47 -8.45 -19.48 12.36
N GLY A 48 -8.14 -19.04 13.59
CA GLY A 48 -6.97 -19.48 14.35
C GLY A 48 -5.64 -18.83 13.96
N ARG A 49 -4.59 -19.18 14.70
CA ARG A 49 -3.25 -18.55 14.60
C ARG A 49 -2.60 -18.72 13.23
N ALA A 50 -2.79 -19.86 12.57
CA ALA A 50 -2.22 -20.13 11.25
C ALA A 50 -2.82 -19.22 10.17
N ALA A 51 -4.14 -19.05 10.18
CA ALA A 51 -4.83 -18.13 9.28
C ALA A 51 -4.39 -16.68 9.54
N PHE A 52 -4.30 -16.27 10.82
CA PHE A 52 -3.83 -14.94 11.19
C PHE A 52 -2.42 -14.66 10.67
N THR A 53 -1.49 -15.59 10.89
CA THR A 53 -0.08 -15.45 10.45
C THR A 53 0.00 -15.39 8.92
N THR A 54 -0.79 -16.20 8.22
CA THR A 54 -0.87 -16.19 6.75
C THR A 54 -1.43 -14.86 6.22
N ALA A 55 -2.51 -14.36 6.82
CA ALA A 55 -3.11 -13.08 6.43
C ALA A 55 -2.16 -11.90 6.71
N GLY A 56 -1.56 -11.85 7.90
CA GLY A 56 -0.57 -10.83 8.27
C GLY A 56 0.60 -10.80 7.28
N THR A 57 1.18 -11.96 6.98
CA THR A 57 2.27 -12.09 5.98
C THR A 57 1.81 -11.65 4.59
N ALA A 58 0.58 -11.99 4.18
CA ALA A 58 0.07 -11.59 2.87
C ALA A 58 -0.09 -10.08 2.73
N VAL A 59 -0.46 -9.38 3.82
CA VAL A 59 -0.55 -7.92 3.86
C VAL A 59 0.84 -7.30 3.90
N THR A 60 1.68 -7.70 4.87
CA THR A 60 2.99 -7.07 5.10
C THR A 60 3.99 -7.36 3.99
N ALA A 61 3.92 -8.51 3.32
CA ALA A 61 4.75 -8.83 2.16
C ALA A 61 4.12 -8.42 0.82
N TRP A 62 3.10 -7.56 0.84
CA TRP A 62 2.43 -6.97 -0.33
C TRP A 62 1.69 -7.93 -1.27
N ARG A 63 1.42 -9.17 -0.84
CA ARG A 63 0.74 -10.17 -1.68
C ARG A 63 -0.68 -9.75 -2.03
N MET A 64 -1.39 -9.11 -1.11
CA MET A 64 -2.74 -8.59 -1.35
C MET A 64 -2.75 -7.57 -2.51
N HIS A 65 -1.86 -6.58 -2.49
CA HIS A 65 -1.79 -5.56 -3.54
C HIS A 65 -1.48 -6.15 -4.91
N ARG A 66 -0.53 -7.09 -4.99
CA ARG A 66 -0.19 -7.75 -6.27
C ARG A 66 -1.33 -8.62 -6.79
N ARG A 67 -2.14 -9.21 -5.90
CA ARG A 67 -3.27 -10.07 -6.27
C ARG A 67 -4.53 -9.28 -6.66
N SER A 68 -4.66 -8.02 -6.27
CA SER A 68 -5.81 -7.18 -6.67
C SER A 68 -5.77 -6.73 -8.13
N GLY A 69 -4.69 -7.03 -8.87
CA GLY A 69 -4.45 -6.53 -10.22
C GLY A 69 -3.76 -5.16 -10.24
N ALA A 70 -3.41 -4.60 -9.08
CA ALA A 70 -2.61 -3.38 -8.99
C ALA A 70 -1.13 -3.67 -9.33
N GLY A 71 -0.48 -2.71 -9.99
CA GLY A 71 0.97 -2.66 -10.06
C GLY A 71 1.55 -2.17 -8.75
N LEU A 72 2.71 -2.71 -8.34
CA LEU A 72 3.35 -2.39 -7.08
C LEU A 72 4.86 -2.26 -7.27
N LEU A 73 5.43 -1.15 -6.80
CA LEU A 73 6.87 -0.95 -6.64
C LEU A 73 7.13 -0.52 -5.20
N ALA A 74 7.86 -1.32 -4.42
CA ALA A 74 8.17 -1.02 -3.02
C ALA A 74 9.68 -0.98 -2.80
N ASP A 75 10.12 -0.11 -1.90
CA ASP A 75 11.55 0.04 -1.54
C ASP A 75 12.04 -1.13 -0.64
N ALA A 76 11.12 -1.95 -0.11
CA ALA A 76 11.43 -3.12 0.70
C ALA A 76 10.43 -4.27 0.48
N ASP A 77 10.88 -5.50 0.73
CA ASP A 77 10.05 -6.71 0.58
C ASP A 77 8.92 -6.81 1.60
N HIS A 78 9.07 -6.14 2.75
CA HIS A 78 8.09 -6.08 3.82
C HIS A 78 7.73 -4.63 4.14
N ALA A 79 6.46 -4.43 4.48
CA ALA A 79 5.96 -3.17 5.01
C ALA A 79 6.59 -2.90 6.37
N GLY A 80 7.12 -1.68 6.52
CA GLY A 80 7.63 -1.15 7.78
C GLY A 80 7.61 0.38 7.72
N PRO A 81 7.56 1.09 8.86
CA PRO A 81 7.54 2.56 8.87
C PRO A 81 8.68 3.15 8.03
N GLY A 82 8.35 4.13 7.19
CA GLY A 82 9.29 4.77 6.27
C GLY A 82 9.47 4.06 4.92
N VAL A 83 9.00 2.81 4.76
CA VAL A 83 9.01 2.12 3.47
C VAL A 83 8.10 2.86 2.50
N ARG A 84 8.64 3.23 1.33
CA ARG A 84 7.87 3.88 0.26
C ARG A 84 7.42 2.86 -0.76
N VAL A 85 6.22 3.07 -1.26
CA VAL A 85 5.55 2.18 -2.19
C VAL A 85 4.78 3.00 -3.21
N GLU A 86 4.89 2.63 -4.48
CA GLU A 86 4.05 3.16 -5.55
C GLU A 86 3.03 2.08 -5.93
N VAL A 87 1.75 2.41 -5.76
CA VAL A 87 0.64 1.56 -6.19
C VAL A 87 0.08 2.14 -7.46
N SER A 88 -0.15 1.30 -8.47
CA SER A 88 -0.70 1.75 -9.74
C SER A 88 -1.91 0.93 -10.18
N ALA A 89 -2.86 1.60 -10.84
CA ALA A 89 -4.07 1.00 -11.38
C ALA A 89 -4.27 1.44 -12.83
N GLY A 90 -4.85 0.56 -13.65
CA GLY A 90 -5.09 0.81 -15.07
C GLY A 90 -4.07 0.15 -16.01
N VAL A 91 -4.35 0.25 -17.31
CA VAL A 91 -3.66 -0.50 -18.37
C VAL A 91 -2.99 0.44 -19.37
N GLY A 92 -1.76 0.11 -19.76
CA GLY A 92 -1.00 0.88 -20.75
C GLY A 92 -0.86 2.36 -20.38
N ARG A 93 -1.16 3.24 -21.34
CA ARG A 93 -1.09 4.71 -21.17
C ARG A 93 -2.13 5.30 -20.20
N PHE A 94 -3.13 4.53 -19.78
CA PHE A 94 -4.16 4.97 -18.84
C PHE A 94 -3.85 4.53 -17.40
N ARG A 95 -2.59 4.23 -17.11
CA ARG A 95 -2.15 3.86 -15.77
C ARG A 95 -1.97 5.10 -14.89
N ILE A 96 -2.61 5.08 -13.72
CA ILE A 96 -2.43 6.06 -12.66
C ILE A 96 -1.52 5.42 -11.61
N ALA A 97 -0.46 6.12 -11.22
CA ALA A 97 0.47 5.70 -10.17
C ALA A 97 0.39 6.67 -9.00
N VAL A 98 0.28 6.11 -7.79
CA VAL A 98 0.13 6.87 -6.55
C VAL A 98 1.32 6.53 -5.64
N PRO A 99 2.18 7.52 -5.31
CA PRO A 99 3.22 7.33 -4.31
C PRO A 99 2.61 7.34 -2.91
N CYS A 100 2.98 6.34 -2.13
CA CYS A 100 2.54 6.11 -0.76
C CYS A 100 3.75 5.84 0.13
N ALA A 101 3.56 6.05 1.43
CA ALA A 101 4.55 5.69 2.45
C ALA A 101 3.84 4.91 3.56
N VAL A 102 4.50 3.86 4.05
CA VAL A 102 4.08 3.15 5.24
C VAL A 102 4.44 4.01 6.44
N ILE A 103 3.44 4.41 7.20
CA ILE A 103 3.60 5.29 8.36
C ILE A 103 3.58 4.51 9.69
N TRP A 104 2.97 3.32 9.70
CA TRP A 104 2.94 2.43 10.85
C TRP A 104 2.67 0.98 10.41
N THR A 105 3.12 0.03 11.22
CA THR A 105 2.80 -1.41 11.15
C THR A 105 2.68 -1.96 12.57
N ALA A 106 1.93 -3.04 12.75
CA ALA A 106 1.77 -3.74 14.04
C ALA A 106 2.88 -4.76 14.29
#